data_AF-Q95M60-F1
#
_entry.id   AF-Q95M60-F1
#
_cell.length_a   1.000
_cell.length_b   1.000
_cell.length_c   1.000
_cell.angle_alpha   90.00
_cell.angle_beta   90.00
_cell.angle_gamma   90.00
#
_symmetry.space_group_name_H-M   'P 1'
#
loop_
_entity.id
_entity.type
_entity.pdbx_description
1 polymer ?
#
loop_
_entity_poly.entity_id
_entity_poly.type
_entity_poly.pdbx_seq_one_letter_code
_entity_poly.pdbx_strand_id
1 'polypeptide(L)'
;NCVTIPRSLDGRLQVSHRKGLPHVIYCRVWRWPDLQSHHELKPLECCEFPFGSKQKEVCINPYHYKRVESPVLPPVLVPRHSEYNPQHSLLAQFRNLGQNEPHMPLNATFPDSFQQPNSHPFPHSPNSSYPNSPGSSSSTYPHSPTSSDPGSPFQMPADTPPPAYLPPED
;
A
#
# COMPACT_ATOMS: atom_id res chain seq x y z
N ASN A 1 -5.21 -2.30 -31.91
CA ASN A 1 -5.47 -0.86 -31.66
C ASN A 1 -5.37 -0.55 -30.18
N CYS A 2 -4.89 0.65 -29.85
CA CYS A 2 -4.83 1.13 -28.48
C CYS A 2 -6.25 1.33 -27.91
N VAL A 3 -6.40 1.05 -26.62
CA VAL A 3 -7.56 1.45 -25.82
C VAL A 3 -7.02 2.39 -24.76
N THR A 4 -7.37 3.67 -24.85
CA THR A 4 -6.76 4.73 -24.04
C THR A 4 -7.71 5.31 -23.01
N ILE A 5 -7.13 5.87 -21.94
CA ILE A 5 -7.82 6.74 -20.99
C ILE A 5 -6.97 8.00 -20.74
N PRO A 6 -7.57 9.10 -20.26
CA PRO A 6 -6.81 10.28 -19.85
C PRO A 6 -5.80 9.96 -18.74
N ARG A 7 -4.57 10.47 -18.87
CA ARG A 7 -3.51 10.31 -17.88
C ARG A 7 -3.67 11.35 -16.77
N SER A 8 -3.73 10.91 -15.51
CA SER A 8 -3.68 11.80 -14.35
C SER A 8 -2.28 12.43 -14.18
N LEU A 9 -2.19 13.50 -13.38
CA LEU A 9 -0.92 14.19 -13.11
C LEU A 9 0.16 13.27 -12.52
N ASP A 10 -0.24 12.35 -11.63
CA ASP A 10 0.65 11.37 -10.99
C ASP A 10 0.67 10.01 -11.71
N GLY A 11 -0.10 9.86 -12.79
CA GLY A 11 -0.24 8.62 -13.55
C GLY A 11 -1.03 7.50 -12.85
N ARG A 12 -1.68 7.77 -11.72
CA ARG A 12 -2.47 6.78 -10.95
C ARG A 12 -3.96 6.94 -11.18
N LEU A 13 -4.65 5.81 -11.29
CA LEU A 13 -6.11 5.70 -11.31
C LEU A 13 -6.61 5.31 -9.91
N GLN A 14 -7.65 5.98 -9.43
CA GLN A 14 -8.34 5.65 -8.18
C GLN A 14 -9.67 4.96 -8.48
N VAL A 15 -9.86 3.76 -7.95
CA VAL A 15 -11.12 2.99 -8.05
C VAL A 15 -11.47 2.48 -6.66
N SER A 16 -12.66 2.81 -6.16
CA SER A 16 -13.15 2.39 -4.83
C SER A 16 -12.10 2.56 -3.71
N HIS A 17 -11.64 3.79 -3.49
CA HIS A 17 -10.62 4.15 -2.48
C HIS A 17 -9.22 3.52 -2.65
N ARG A 18 -8.97 2.73 -3.69
CA ARG A 18 -7.66 2.15 -3.99
C ARG A 18 -7.00 2.87 -5.16
N LYS A 19 -5.72 3.22 -5.03
CA LYS A 19 -4.92 3.87 -6.08
C LYS A 19 -3.93 2.89 -6.69
N GLY A 20 -3.81 2.89 -8.01
CA GLY A 20 -2.86 2.06 -8.73
C GLY A 20 -2.57 2.59 -10.14
N LEU A 21 -1.60 2.00 -10.83
CA LEU A 21 -1.30 2.39 -12.22
C LEU A 21 -2.33 1.72 -13.16
N PRO A 22 -2.98 2.46 -14.07
CA PRO A 22 -4.11 1.95 -14.84
C PRO A 22 -3.74 0.74 -15.71
N HIS A 23 -2.61 0.79 -16.42
CA HIS A 23 -2.14 -0.35 -17.22
C HIS A 23 -1.85 -1.60 -16.37
N VAL A 24 -1.34 -1.43 -15.14
CA VAL A 24 -1.11 -2.55 -14.21
C VAL A 24 -2.44 -3.13 -13.73
N ILE A 25 -3.41 -2.29 -13.35
CA ILE A 25 -4.74 -2.72 -12.88
C ILE A 25 -5.40 -3.59 -13.95
N TYR A 26 -5.48 -3.10 -15.19
CA TYR A 26 -6.16 -3.81 -16.27
C TYR A 26 -5.38 -5.05 -16.76
N CYS A 27 -4.05 -5.01 -16.79
CA CYS A 27 -3.25 -6.21 -17.06
C CYS A 27 -3.44 -7.30 -15.99
N ARG A 28 -3.57 -6.90 -14.72
CA ARG A 28 -3.80 -7.84 -13.61
C ARG A 28 -5.17 -8.51 -13.71
N VAL A 29 -6.22 -7.75 -14.04
CA VAL A 29 -7.58 -8.27 -14.16
C VAL A 29 -7.72 -9.26 -15.32
N TRP A 30 -7.10 -9.00 -16.47
CA TRP A 30 -7.38 -9.74 -17.70
C TRP A 30 -6.28 -10.69 -18.19
N ARG A 31 -5.06 -10.62 -17.66
CA ARG A 31 -3.95 -11.47 -18.14
C ARG A 31 -3.14 -12.13 -17.04
N TRP A 32 -2.72 -11.37 -16.04
CA TRP A 32 -1.76 -11.84 -15.03
C TRP A 32 -2.25 -11.49 -13.62
N PRO A 33 -3.12 -12.32 -13.00
CA PRO A 33 -3.68 -12.04 -11.67
C PRO A 33 -2.59 -11.93 -10.58
N ASP A 34 -1.44 -12.56 -10.81
CA ASP A 34 -0.25 -12.58 -9.95
C ASP A 34 0.76 -11.46 -10.25
N LEU A 35 0.47 -10.55 -11.19
CA LEU A 35 1.35 -9.42 -11.53
C LEU A 35 1.60 -8.55 -10.29
N GLN A 36 2.85 -8.41 -9.84
CA GLN A 36 3.16 -7.69 -8.59
C GLN A 36 3.33 -6.19 -8.83
N SER A 37 4.08 -5.83 -9.87
CA SER A 37 4.42 -4.42 -10.13
C SER A 37 4.49 -4.08 -11.62
N HIS A 38 4.61 -2.78 -11.93
CA HIS A 38 4.80 -2.30 -13.29
C HIS A 38 6.16 -2.68 -13.89
N HIS A 39 7.16 -3.04 -13.08
CA HIS A 39 8.48 -3.44 -13.58
C HIS A 39 8.43 -4.75 -14.37
N GLU A 40 7.42 -5.57 -14.11
CA GLU A 40 7.14 -6.79 -14.85
C GLU A 40 6.42 -6.52 -16.17
N LEU A 41 6.10 -5.27 -16.53
CA LEU A 41 5.45 -4.93 -17.80
C LEU A 41 6.37 -4.12 -18.69
N LYS A 42 6.46 -4.53 -19.96
CA LYS A 42 7.04 -3.73 -21.04
C LYS A 42 5.99 -3.52 -22.14
N PRO A 43 5.85 -2.30 -22.70
CA PRO A 43 4.98 -2.11 -23.85
C PRO A 43 5.51 -2.87 -25.08
N LEU A 44 4.61 -3.24 -25.97
CA LEU A 44 4.94 -3.72 -27.30
C LEU A 44 5.18 -2.54 -28.25
N GLU A 45 5.94 -2.78 -29.33
CA GLU A 45 6.25 -1.76 -30.34
C GLU A 45 5.00 -1.21 -31.05
N CYS A 46 3.91 -2.00 -31.13
CA CYS A 46 2.64 -1.58 -31.72
C CYS A 46 1.79 -0.66 -30.83
N CYS A 47 2.25 -0.35 -29.60
CA CYS A 47 1.53 0.52 -28.69
C CYS A 47 1.94 1.98 -28.90
N GLU A 48 1.02 2.80 -29.40
CA GLU A 48 1.26 4.24 -29.63
C GLU A 48 1.24 5.07 -28.33
N PHE A 49 0.47 4.63 -27.33
CA PHE A 49 0.25 5.35 -26.06
C PHE A 49 0.73 4.55 -24.82
N PRO A 50 1.96 4.02 -24.78
CA PRO A 50 2.40 3.23 -23.63
C PRO A 50 2.56 4.12 -22.38
N PHE A 51 2.41 3.56 -21.18
CA PHE A 51 2.49 4.34 -19.93
C PHE A 51 3.74 5.23 -19.81
N GLY A 52 4.89 4.78 -20.33
CA GLY A 52 6.16 5.52 -20.28
C GLY A 52 6.29 6.70 -21.25
N SER A 53 5.40 6.87 -22.24
CA SER A 53 5.54 7.90 -23.29
C SER A 53 5.22 9.33 -22.83
N LYS A 54 4.74 9.50 -21.59
CA LYS A 54 4.37 10.79 -20.98
C LYS A 54 3.35 11.62 -21.79
N GLN A 55 2.58 10.97 -22.66
CA GLN A 55 1.49 11.61 -23.41
C GLN A 55 0.27 11.92 -22.51
N LYS A 56 -0.70 12.68 -23.05
CA LYS A 56 -1.96 13.02 -22.36
C LYS A 56 -2.86 11.80 -22.12
N GLU A 57 -2.71 10.78 -22.94
CA GLU A 57 -3.44 9.53 -22.86
C GLU A 57 -2.51 8.37 -22.50
N VAL A 58 -3.10 7.32 -21.91
CA VAL A 58 -2.40 6.07 -21.61
C VAL A 58 -3.21 4.88 -22.11
N CYS A 59 -2.55 3.99 -22.85
CA CYS A 59 -3.10 2.71 -23.29
C CYS A 59 -3.22 1.76 -22.11
N ILE A 60 -4.42 1.21 -21.92
CA ILE A 60 -4.75 0.21 -20.91
C ILE A 60 -5.01 -1.17 -21.49
N ASN A 61 -4.95 -1.34 -22.82
CA ASN A 61 -5.14 -2.62 -23.48
C ASN A 61 -4.08 -3.63 -22.96
N PRO A 62 -4.49 -4.71 -22.25
CA PRO A 62 -3.54 -5.66 -21.68
C PRO A 62 -2.63 -6.29 -22.72
N TYR A 63 -3.11 -6.49 -23.94
CA TYR A 63 -2.37 -7.13 -25.03
C TYR A 63 -1.33 -6.23 -25.69
N HIS A 64 -1.28 -4.94 -25.33
CA HIS A 64 -0.24 -4.01 -25.75
C HIS A 64 0.99 -4.03 -24.82
N TYR A 65 0.98 -4.89 -23.80
CA TYR A 65 2.10 -5.09 -22.89
C TYR A 65 2.56 -6.56 -22.93
N LYS A 66 3.83 -6.82 -22.66
CA LYS A 66 4.38 -8.15 -22.41
C LYS A 66 4.89 -8.22 -20.98
N ARG A 67 4.76 -9.39 -20.36
CA ARG A 67 5.37 -9.65 -19.06
C ARG A 67 6.86 -9.90 -19.24
N VAL A 68 7.65 -9.30 -18.39
CA VAL A 68 9.10 -9.51 -18.30
C VAL A 68 9.46 -9.88 -16.86
N GLU A 69 10.61 -10.53 -16.68
CA GLU A 69 11.14 -10.79 -15.35
C GLU A 69 11.52 -9.48 -14.68
N SER A 70 11.09 -9.30 -13.42
CA SER A 70 11.54 -8.16 -12.62
C SER A 70 13.03 -8.30 -12.36
N PRO A 71 13.85 -7.26 -12.55
CA PRO A 71 15.27 -7.34 -12.24
C PRO A 71 15.47 -7.75 -10.79
N VAL A 72 16.33 -8.75 -10.57
CA VAL A 72 16.72 -9.19 -9.23
C VAL A 72 17.60 -8.09 -8.64
N LEU A 73 17.15 -7.48 -7.54
CA LEU A 73 17.99 -6.53 -6.82
C LEU A 73 19.12 -7.29 -6.12
N PRO A 74 20.38 -6.81 -6.21
CA PRO A 74 21.47 -7.41 -5.44
C PRO A 74 21.19 -7.30 -3.94
N PRO A 75 21.71 -8.23 -3.11
CA PRO A 75 21.52 -8.19 -1.67
C PRO A 75 22.02 -6.87 -1.10
N VAL A 76 21.16 -6.15 -0.37
CA VAL A 76 21.59 -4.97 0.40
C VAL A 76 22.36 -5.47 1.61
N LEU A 77 23.69 -5.37 1.55
CA LEU A 77 24.55 -5.57 2.71
C LEU A 77 24.36 -4.38 3.65
N VAL A 78 23.50 -4.52 4.63
CA VAL A 78 23.46 -3.61 5.79
C VAL A 78 24.64 -3.96 6.70
N PRO A 79 25.57 -3.03 6.98
CA PRO A 79 26.61 -3.25 7.99
C PRO A 79 25.92 -3.50 9.34
N ARG A 80 25.96 -4.74 9.82
CA ARG A 80 25.37 -5.13 11.13
C ARG A 80 26.28 -4.84 12.31
N HIS A 81 27.53 -4.51 12.05
CA HIS A 81 28.50 -4.10 13.05
C HIS A 81 28.93 -2.68 12.70
N SER A 82 28.49 -1.72 13.51
CA SER A 82 29.32 -0.56 13.77
C SER A 82 30.60 -1.09 14.40
N GLU A 83 31.64 -1.35 13.60
CA GLU A 83 33.01 -1.21 14.11
C GLU A 83 33.20 0.28 14.41
N TYR A 84 32.58 0.70 15.50
CA TYR A 84 32.67 2.03 16.03
C TYR A 84 34.08 2.15 16.57
N ASN A 85 35.01 2.60 15.72
CA ASN A 85 36.28 3.14 16.18
C ASN A 85 35.97 4.56 16.71
N PRO A 86 35.99 4.80 18.03
CA PRO A 86 35.63 6.08 18.61
C PRO A 86 36.55 7.23 18.16
N GLN A 87 37.72 6.90 17.59
CA GLN A 87 38.74 7.88 17.19
C GLN A 87 38.53 8.46 15.78
N HIS A 88 37.72 7.81 14.92
CA HIS A 88 37.49 8.27 13.55
C HIS A 88 36.09 8.84 13.31
N SER A 89 35.24 8.87 14.35
CA SER A 89 33.93 9.47 14.23
C SER A 89 34.05 10.99 14.28
N LEU A 90 33.65 11.69 13.21
CA LEU A 90 33.50 13.14 13.21
C LEU A 90 32.53 13.61 14.31
N LEU A 91 31.63 12.75 14.79
CA LEU A 91 30.77 13.02 15.95
C LEU A 91 31.55 13.14 17.27
N ALA A 92 32.71 12.50 17.41
CA ALA A 92 33.56 12.64 18.59
C ALA A 92 34.24 14.02 18.64
N GLN A 93 34.54 14.63 17.48
CA GLN A 93 35.06 16.01 17.40
C GLN A 93 34.02 17.02 17.91
N PHE A 94 32.73 16.80 17.69
CA PHE A 94 31.67 17.67 18.23
C PHE A 94 31.49 17.53 19.75
N ARG A 95 31.91 16.42 20.36
CA ARG A 95 31.77 16.21 21.81
C ARG A 95 32.91 16.81 22.62
N ASN A 96 34.05 17.13 22.01
CA ASN A 96 35.21 17.72 22.70
C ASN A 96 35.24 19.25 22.70
N LEU A 97 34.21 19.92 22.15
CA LEU A 97 34.06 21.38 22.28
C LEU A 97 33.20 21.74 23.50
N GLY A 98 33.48 21.11 24.64
CA GLY A 98 32.77 21.31 25.90
C GLY A 98 33.11 22.61 26.64
N GLN A 99 33.56 23.68 25.96
CA GLN A 99 33.90 24.93 26.67
C GLN A 99 33.50 26.25 26.00
N ASN A 100 32.76 26.29 24.89
CA ASN A 100 32.20 27.57 24.42
C ASN A 100 30.83 27.34 23.77
N GLU A 101 29.80 27.69 24.54
CA GLU A 101 28.37 27.64 24.19
C GLU A 101 28.04 28.86 23.31
N PRO A 102 27.50 28.70 22.08
CA PRO A 102 26.67 29.72 21.47
C PRO A 102 25.21 29.29 21.63
N HIS A 103 24.58 29.93 22.61
CA HIS A 103 23.16 29.96 22.91
C HIS A 103 22.26 29.73 21.69
N MET A 104 21.45 28.67 21.76
CA MET A 104 20.40 28.37 20.79
C MET A 104 19.43 29.56 20.64
N PRO A 105 18.97 29.93 19.43
CA PRO A 105 18.08 31.08 19.27
C PRO A 105 16.74 30.84 19.98
N LEU A 106 16.36 31.79 20.83
CA LEU A 106 15.20 31.79 21.75
C LEU A 106 13.80 31.73 21.09
N ASN A 107 13.68 31.40 19.80
CA ASN A 107 12.41 31.47 19.07
C ASN A 107 11.89 30.13 18.54
N ALA A 108 12.20 29.02 19.22
CA ALA A 108 11.60 27.72 18.99
C ALA A 108 10.61 27.38 20.12
N THR A 109 9.38 27.89 20.01
CA THR A 109 8.27 27.43 20.85
C THR A 109 7.67 26.17 20.22
N PHE A 110 8.02 25.01 20.76
CA PHE A 110 7.33 23.75 20.43
C PHE A 110 6.02 23.66 21.23
N PRO A 111 4.90 23.18 20.66
CA PRO A 111 3.71 22.92 21.44
C PRO A 111 3.97 21.79 22.45
N ASP A 112 3.49 21.98 23.68
CA ASP A 112 3.67 21.16 24.89
C ASP A 112 2.96 19.79 24.82
N SER A 113 3.00 19.11 23.68
CA SER A 113 2.25 17.86 23.42
C SER A 113 3.12 16.61 23.37
N PHE A 114 4.44 16.73 23.57
CA PHE A 114 5.39 15.60 23.55
C PHE A 114 6.20 15.54 24.85
N GLN A 115 5.52 15.42 25.99
CA GLN A 115 6.19 14.88 27.19
C GLN A 115 6.29 13.37 27.03
N GLN A 116 7.51 12.86 26.85
CA GLN A 116 7.79 11.44 27.12
C GLN A 116 7.65 11.21 28.62
N PRO A 117 6.89 10.19 29.07
CA PRO A 117 6.92 9.82 30.47
C PRO A 117 8.28 9.20 30.80
N ASN A 118 8.82 9.61 31.94
CA ASN A 118 10.02 9.09 32.58
C ASN A 118 10.17 7.58 32.44
N SER A 119 11.37 7.14 32.05
CA SER A 119 11.81 5.76 32.13
C SER A 119 11.86 5.30 33.59
N HIS A 120 10.87 4.51 34.02
CA HIS A 120 10.98 3.69 35.22
C HIS A 120 11.47 2.28 34.85
N PRO A 121 12.35 1.63 35.65
CA PRO A 121 12.72 0.26 35.41
C PRO A 121 11.55 -0.68 35.75
N PHE A 122 11.22 -1.59 34.84
CA PHE A 122 10.21 -2.62 35.05
C PHE A 122 10.63 -3.59 36.18
N PRO A 123 9.76 -3.91 37.16
CA PRO A 123 10.00 -5.00 38.07
C PRO A 123 9.67 -6.34 37.40
N HIS A 124 10.56 -7.32 37.57
CA HIS A 124 10.37 -8.70 37.15
C HIS A 124 9.12 -9.32 37.81
N SER A 125 8.27 -9.98 37.02
CA SER A 125 7.22 -10.88 37.53
C SER A 125 7.62 -12.35 37.31
N PRO A 126 7.30 -13.26 38.26
CA PRO A 126 7.83 -14.60 38.27
C PRO A 126 7.03 -15.56 37.37
N ASN A 127 7.78 -16.49 36.81
CA ASN A 127 7.45 -17.85 36.39
C ASN A 127 6.00 -18.31 36.68
N SER A 128 5.21 -18.63 35.63
CA SER A 128 4.02 -19.48 35.78
C SER A 128 3.96 -20.48 34.64
N SER A 129 4.08 -21.74 35.07
CA SER A 129 3.98 -23.01 34.38
C SER A 129 2.65 -23.22 33.66
N TYR A 130 2.71 -23.62 32.39
CA TYR A 130 1.59 -24.16 31.63
C TYR A 130 1.18 -25.55 32.16
N PRO A 131 -0.13 -25.83 32.27
CA PRO A 131 -0.65 -27.18 32.06
C PRO A 131 -1.53 -27.27 30.82
N ASN A 132 -1.45 -28.45 30.19
CA ASN A 132 -2.25 -28.92 29.07
C ASN A 132 -3.77 -28.79 29.29
N SER A 133 -4.51 -28.50 28.22
CA SER A 133 -5.97 -28.69 28.16
C SER A 133 -6.34 -29.99 27.43
N PRO A 134 -7.25 -30.82 27.96
CA PRO A 134 -7.99 -31.82 27.20
C PRO A 134 -9.39 -31.31 26.81
N GLY A 135 -9.91 -31.80 25.67
CA GLY A 135 -11.32 -32.19 25.52
C GLY A 135 -12.42 -31.12 25.37
N SER A 136 -12.95 -31.03 24.14
CA SER A 136 -14.35 -30.85 23.70
C SER A 136 -15.48 -30.56 24.71
N SER A 137 -16.20 -29.44 24.49
CA SER A 137 -17.68 -29.40 24.45
C SER A 137 -18.23 -28.01 24.07
N SER A 138 -19.18 -28.00 23.12
CA SER A 138 -20.27 -27.04 22.83
C SER A 138 -20.14 -25.55 23.19
N SER A 139 -20.32 -24.67 22.18
CA SER A 139 -21.37 -23.62 22.16
C SER A 139 -21.34 -22.78 20.88
N THR A 140 -22.41 -22.91 20.09
CA THR A 140 -23.18 -21.86 19.40
C THR A 140 -22.49 -20.54 19.02
N TYR A 141 -22.27 -20.35 17.71
CA TYR A 141 -22.04 -19.04 17.08
C TYR A 141 -23.36 -18.27 16.92
N PRO A 142 -23.41 -16.93 17.15
CA PRO A 142 -24.57 -16.13 16.81
C PRO A 142 -24.61 -15.81 15.30
N HIS A 143 -25.82 -15.90 14.75
CA HIS A 143 -26.17 -15.81 13.34
C HIS A 143 -25.94 -14.42 12.71
N SER A 144 -25.60 -14.41 11.41
CA SER A 144 -25.63 -13.24 10.53
C SER A 144 -27.07 -12.74 10.29
N PRO A 145 -27.34 -11.43 10.15
CA PRO A 145 -28.67 -10.95 9.86
C PRO A 145 -29.02 -11.21 8.37
N THR A 146 -30.03 -12.05 8.16
CA THR A 146 -30.76 -12.17 6.91
C THR A 146 -31.62 -10.92 6.72
N SER A 147 -31.55 -10.28 5.55
CA SER A 147 -32.32 -9.08 5.23
C SER A 147 -33.77 -9.46 4.90
N SER A 148 -34.65 -9.44 5.91
CA SER A 148 -36.09 -9.64 5.72
C SER A 148 -36.91 -8.90 6.79
N ASP A 149 -36.55 -7.65 7.09
CA ASP A 149 -37.34 -6.77 7.96
C ASP A 149 -38.25 -5.83 7.14
N PRO A 150 -39.56 -5.74 7.44
CA PRO A 150 -40.49 -4.82 6.79
C PRO A 150 -40.29 -3.40 7.36
N GLY A 151 -39.28 -2.70 6.87
CA GLY A 151 -38.96 -1.34 7.31
C GLY A 151 -37.62 -0.78 6.85
N SER A 152 -36.86 -1.51 6.02
CA SER A 152 -35.58 -1.02 5.51
C SER A 152 -35.76 -0.04 4.33
N PRO A 153 -35.09 1.12 4.33
CA PRO A 153 -35.14 2.09 3.24
C PRO A 153 -34.42 1.62 1.95
N PHE A 154 -33.87 0.39 1.94
CA PHE A 154 -33.17 -0.22 0.80
C PHE A 154 -34.03 -1.23 0.01
N GLN A 155 -35.35 -1.23 0.17
CA GLN A 155 -36.22 -2.14 -0.56
C GLN A 155 -36.43 -1.66 -2.01
N MET A 156 -35.62 -2.18 -2.92
CA MET A 156 -35.85 -2.06 -4.36
C MET A 156 -37.04 -2.98 -4.73
N PRO A 157 -38.09 -2.48 -5.40
CA PRO A 157 -39.19 -3.34 -5.88
C PRO A 157 -38.67 -4.30 -6.96
N ALA A 158 -38.95 -5.59 -6.80
CA ALA A 158 -38.46 -6.68 -7.65
C ALA A 158 -39.18 -6.80 -9.02
N ASP A 159 -39.82 -5.73 -9.49
CA ASP A 159 -40.72 -5.77 -10.66
C ASP A 159 -40.26 -4.88 -11.83
N THR A 160 -38.96 -4.60 -11.97
CA THR A 160 -38.47 -3.92 -13.20
C THR A 160 -38.00 -4.95 -14.22
N PRO A 161 -38.74 -5.20 -15.32
CA PRO A 161 -38.25 -6.09 -16.37
C PRO A 161 -37.01 -5.48 -17.04
N PRO A 162 -36.08 -6.31 -17.56
CA PRO A 162 -34.91 -5.82 -18.27
C PRO A 162 -35.34 -5.03 -19.53
N PRO A 163 -34.57 -4.02 -19.95
CA PRO A 163 -34.88 -3.25 -21.16
C PRO A 163 -34.92 -4.18 -22.37
N ALA A 164 -35.99 -4.07 -23.17
CA ALA A 164 -36.16 -4.84 -24.39
C ALA A 164 -35.05 -4.48 -25.40
N TYR A 165 -34.40 -5.51 -25.94
CA TYR A 165 -33.40 -5.35 -26.98
C TYR A 165 -34.07 -4.89 -28.29
N LEU A 166 -33.73 -3.69 -28.74
CA LEU A 166 -34.06 -3.20 -30.09
C LEU A 166 -32.84 -3.45 -30.99
N PRO A 167 -32.98 -4.22 -32.08
CA PRO A 167 -31.93 -4.32 -33.08
C PRO A 167 -31.78 -2.98 -33.83
N PRO A 168 -30.58 -2.65 -34.34
CA PRO A 168 -30.39 -1.47 -35.18
C PRO A 168 -31.17 -1.62 -36.49
N GLU A 169 -31.82 -0.55 -36.94
CA GLU A 169 -32.39 -0.45 -38.29
C GLU A 169 -31.24 -0.23 -39.30
N ASP A 170 -31.29 -0.94 -40.42
CA ASP A 170 -30.32 -0.93 -41.53
C ASP A 170 -30.09 0.48 -42.12
#